data_AF-A0A535VV95-F1
#
_entry.id   AF-A0A535VV95-F1
#
_cell.length_a   1.000
_cell.length_b   1.000
_cell.length_c   1.000
_cell.angle_alpha   90.00
_cell.angle_beta   90.00
_cell.angle_gamma   90.00
#
_symmetry.space_group_name_H-M   'P 1'
#
loop_
_entity.id
_entity.type
_entity.pdbx_description
1 polymer ?
#
loop_
_entity_poly.entity_id
_entity_poly.type
_entity_poly.pdbx_seq_one_letter_code
_entity_poly.pdbx_strand_id
1 'polypeptide(L)'
;MVTGAIEGPKRLEDLHVRRDLVASLLLRTLAFADQLSGGAIETRLGLPFETLQPIVEEFQKAQLMDTMGFSNEPGLEGRPIPVR
;
A
#
# COMPACT_ATOMS: atom_id res chain seq x y z
N MET A 1 -29.51 -8.38 17.15
CA MET A 1 -29.23 -8.08 15.74
C MET A 1 -27.73 -7.98 15.60
N VAL A 2 -27.08 -9.02 15.09
CA VAL A 2 -25.65 -8.95 14.78
C VAL A 2 -25.55 -8.07 13.54
N THR A 3 -25.10 -6.82 13.70
CA THR A 3 -24.54 -6.07 12.58
C THR A 3 -23.33 -6.87 12.13
N GLY A 4 -23.55 -7.80 11.20
CA GLY A 4 -22.48 -8.50 10.52
C GLY A 4 -21.71 -7.47 9.72
N ALA A 5 -20.73 -6.85 10.37
CA ALA A 5 -19.75 -6.02 9.68
C ALA A 5 -19.14 -6.94 8.62
N ILE A 6 -19.43 -6.64 7.36
CA ILE A 6 -18.74 -7.27 6.24
C ILE A 6 -17.29 -6.85 6.43
N GLU A 7 -16.47 -7.76 6.96
CA GLU A 7 -15.04 -7.49 7.09
C GLU A 7 -14.49 -7.25 5.68
N GLY A 8 -13.71 -6.18 5.53
CA GLY A 8 -13.03 -5.88 4.28
C GLY A 8 -12.09 -7.02 3.88
N PRO A 9 -11.73 -7.12 2.59
CA PRO A 9 -10.77 -8.12 2.13
C PRO A 9 -9.41 -7.86 2.77
N LYS A 10 -8.90 -8.86 3.49
CA LYS A 10 -7.63 -8.80 4.23
C LYS A 10 -6.46 -9.37 3.42
N ARG A 11 -6.76 -10.20 2.43
CA ARG A 11 -5.77 -10.83 1.56
C ARG A 11 -6.02 -10.49 0.10
N LEU A 12 -4.96 -10.59 -0.69
CA LEU A 12 -5.05 -10.33 -2.13
C LEU A 12 -5.92 -11.36 -2.85
N GLU A 13 -5.96 -12.60 -2.34
CA GLU A 13 -6.78 -13.67 -2.90
C GLU A 13 -8.28 -13.39 -2.73
N ASP A 14 -8.67 -12.69 -1.66
CA ASP A 14 -10.06 -12.32 -1.38
C ASP A 14 -10.61 -11.36 -2.45
N LEU A 15 -9.71 -10.57 -3.06
CA LEU A 15 -10.03 -9.59 -4.09
C LEU A 15 -10.25 -10.22 -5.47
N HIS A 16 -9.95 -11.50 -5.66
CA HIS A 16 -10.05 -12.21 -6.96
C HIS A 16 -9.27 -11.52 -8.10
N VAL A 17 -8.27 -10.70 -7.75
CA VAL A 17 -7.39 -10.01 -8.69
C VAL A 17 -6.09 -10.78 -8.85
N ARG A 18 -5.50 -10.71 -10.05
CA ARG A 18 -4.20 -11.34 -10.25
C ARG A 18 -3.09 -10.54 -9.57
N ARG A 19 -2.24 -11.26 -8.86
CA ARG A 19 -1.12 -10.70 -8.10
C ARG A 19 -0.12 -9.93 -8.95
N ASP A 20 0.20 -10.44 -10.13
CA ASP A 20 1.13 -9.81 -11.07
C ASP A 20 0.62 -8.46 -11.60
N LEU A 21 -0.68 -8.36 -11.86
CA LEU A 21 -1.32 -7.11 -12.25
C LEU A 21 -1.21 -6.07 -11.13
N VAL A 22 -1.54 -6.44 -9.90
CA VAL A 22 -1.47 -5.54 -8.74
C VAL A 22 -0.03 -5.11 -8.46
N ALA A 23 0.92 -6.04 -8.55
CA ALA A 23 2.34 -5.72 -8.43
C ALA A 23 2.81 -4.72 -9.50
N SER A 24 2.43 -4.94 -10.76
CA SER A 24 2.80 -4.03 -11.86
C SER A 24 2.21 -2.63 -11.67
N LEU A 25 0.95 -2.54 -11.23
CA LEU A 25 0.29 -1.27 -10.95
C LEU A 25 0.93 -0.55 -9.77
N LEU A 26 1.18 -1.26 -8.66
CA LEU A 26 1.83 -0.71 -7.48
C LEU A 26 3.23 -0.18 -7.81
N LEU A 27 4.05 -0.97 -8.52
CA LEU A 27 5.39 -0.56 -8.95
C LEU A 27 5.33 0.69 -9.83
N ARG A 28 4.38 0.74 -10.78
CA ARG A 28 4.17 1.91 -11.63
C ARG A 28 3.78 3.14 -10.81
N THR A 29 2.88 2.98 -9.85
CA THR A 29 2.43 4.07 -8.97
C THR A 29 3.59 4.63 -8.14
N LEU A 30 4.47 3.76 -7.64
CA LEU A 30 5.68 4.15 -6.91
C LEU A 30 6.70 4.83 -7.81
N ALA A 31 6.90 4.34 -9.04
CA ALA A 31 7.83 4.95 -9.98
C ALA A 31 7.49 6.42 -10.34
N PHE A 32 6.22 6.81 -10.22
CA PHE A 32 5.78 8.19 -10.45
C PHE A 32 5.76 9.07 -9.19
N ALA A 33 5.97 8.50 -8.00
CA ALA A 33 5.85 9.22 -6.75
C ALA A 33 7.04 8.89 -5.84
N ASP A 34 7.89 9.89 -5.62
CA ASP A 34 9.11 9.78 -4.83
C ASP A 34 8.85 9.24 -3.40
N GLN A 35 7.71 9.62 -2.81
CA GLN A 35 7.22 9.09 -1.52
C GLN A 35 5.69 8.98 -1.53
N LEU A 36 5.14 7.88 -1.03
CA LEU A 36 3.69 7.66 -0.88
C LEU A 36 3.36 7.03 0.48
N SER A 37 2.32 7.56 1.13
CA SER A 37 1.72 6.93 2.31
C SER A 37 0.84 5.74 1.91
N GLY A 38 0.60 4.82 2.85
CA GLY A 38 -0.29 3.67 2.64
C GLY A 38 -1.71 4.09 2.23
N GLY A 39 -2.27 5.13 2.86
CA GLY A 39 -3.59 5.67 2.51
C GLY A 39 -3.66 6.28 1.09
N ALA A 40 -2.57 6.92 0.64
CA ALA A 40 -2.49 7.43 -0.73
C ALA A 40 -2.40 6.29 -1.76
N ILE A 41 -1.73 5.19 -1.42
CA ILE A 41 -1.69 3.98 -2.26
C ILE A 41 -3.07 3.34 -2.34
N GLU A 42 -3.75 3.20 -1.20
CA GLU A 42 -5.11 2.65 -1.11
C GLU A 42 -6.10 3.46 -1.95
N THR A 43 -6.07 4.79 -1.83
CA THR A 43 -6.93 5.69 -2.61
C THR A 43 -6.67 5.59 -4.11
N ARG A 44 -5.40 5.43 -4.53
CA ARG A 44 -5.01 5.37 -5.94
C ARG A 44 -5.33 4.03 -6.58
N LEU A 45 -5.11 2.93 -5.86
CA LEU A 45 -5.30 1.58 -6.37
C LEU A 45 -6.72 1.06 -6.13
N GLY A 46 -7.48 1.68 -5.22
CA GLY A 46 -8.80 1.22 -4.81
C GLY A 46 -8.76 -0.12 -4.07
N LEU A 47 -7.60 -0.48 -3.51
CA LEU A 47 -7.36 -1.74 -2.81
C LEU A 47 -6.88 -1.44 -1.39
N PRO A 48 -7.40 -2.12 -0.35
CA PRO A 48 -6.97 -1.91 1.02
C PRO A 48 -5.46 -2.13 1.16
N PHE A 49 -4.76 -1.20 1.82
CA PHE A 49 -3.30 -1.26 1.94
C PHE A 49 -2.80 -2.56 2.58
N GLU A 50 -3.57 -3.12 3.52
CA GLU A 50 -3.25 -4.41 4.17
C GLU A 50 -3.07 -5.55 3.15
N THR A 51 -3.88 -5.57 2.08
CA THR A 51 -3.79 -6.61 1.03
C THR A 51 -2.52 -6.50 0.18
N LEU A 52 -1.88 -5.32 0.19
CA LEU A 52 -0.70 -5.01 -0.61
C LEU A 52 0.60 -5.28 0.14
N GLN A 53 0.56 -5.48 1.46
CA GLN A 53 1.75 -5.73 2.29
C GLN A 53 2.68 -6.81 1.73
N PRO A 54 2.20 -7.99 1.28
CA PRO A 54 3.09 -9.03 0.74
C PRO A 54 3.87 -8.59 -0.50
N ILE A 55 3.26 -7.73 -1.33
CA ILE A 55 3.91 -7.20 -2.54
C ILE A 55 4.92 -6.12 -2.18
N VAL A 56 4.58 -5.24 -1.24
CA VAL A 56 5.47 -4.20 -0.71
C VAL A 56 6.73 -4.83 -0.10
N GLU A 57 6.57 -5.88 0.72
CA GLU A 57 7.69 -6.63 1.30
C GLU A 57 8.60 -7.26 0.24
N GLU A 58 8.03 -7.79 -0.85
CA GLU A 58 8.81 -8.33 -1.96
C GLU A 58 9.58 -7.25 -2.71
N PHE A 59 8.97 -6.09 -2.93
CA PHE A 59 9.66 -4.96 -3.57
C PHE A 59 10.80 -4.43 -2.71
N GLN A 60 10.62 -4.39 -1.39
CA GLN A 60 11.69 -4.06 -0.45
C GLN A 60 12.84 -5.07 -0.54
N LYS A 61 12.54 -6.38 -0.52
CA LYS A 61 13.55 -7.44 -0.66
C LYS A 61 14.30 -7.36 -1.99
N ALA A 62 13.60 -6.99 -3.05
CA ALA A 62 14.15 -6.80 -4.38
C ALA A 62 14.90 -5.46 -4.56
N GLN A 63 15.01 -4.64 -3.51
CA GLN A 63 15.61 -3.30 -3.55
C GLN A 63 14.96 -2.37 -4.59
N LEU A 64 13.69 -2.61 -4.92
CA LEU A 64 12.89 -1.77 -5.82
C LEU A 64 12.25 -0.59 -5.08
N MET A 65 12.30 -0.60 -3.75
CA MET A 65 11.85 0.49 -2.88
C MET A 65 12.70 0.53 -1.60
N ASP A 66 12.99 1.73 -1.13
CA ASP A 66 13.54 1.96 0.21
C ASP A 66 12.38 2.23 1.18
N THR A 67 12.17 1.35 2.15
CA THR A 67 11.02 1.48 3.05
C THR A 67 11.32 2.48 4.17
N MET A 68 10.65 3.64 4.17
CA MET A 68 10.76 4.65 5.23
C MET A 68 9.40 5.26 5.61
N GLY A 69 8.94 4.94 6.83
CA GLY A 69 8.01 5.74 7.65
C GLY A 69 6.50 5.57 7.43
N PHE A 70 5.80 5.07 8.46
CA PHE A 70 4.37 5.31 8.65
C PHE A 70 4.18 6.68 9.31
N SER A 71 3.50 7.62 8.63
CA SER A 71 2.88 8.75 9.31
C SER A 71 1.38 8.49 9.42
N ASN A 72 0.89 8.34 10.64
CA ASN A 72 -0.53 8.18 10.96
C ASN A 72 -1.18 9.50 11.44
N GLU A 73 -0.53 10.65 11.20
CA GLU A 73 -1.07 11.97 11.59
C GLU A 73 -1.90 12.59 10.46
N PRO A 74 -3.18 12.96 10.71
CA PRO A 74 -3.98 13.73 9.76
C PRO A 74 -3.29 15.08 9.48
N GLY A 75 -2.87 15.31 8.23
CA GLY A 75 -2.22 16.55 7.80
C GLY A 75 -0.71 16.48 7.57
N LEU A 76 -0.07 15.31 7.75
CA LEU A 76 1.33 15.06 7.39
C LEU A 76 1.51 13.99 6.31
N GLU A 77 0.46 13.72 5.54
CA GLU A 77 0.56 12.88 4.36
C GLU A 77 1.58 13.49 3.37
N GLY A 78 2.68 12.78 3.11
CA GLY A 78 3.68 13.19 2.12
C GLY A 78 4.80 14.12 2.60
N ARG A 79 5.07 14.24 3.91
CA ARG A 79 6.28 14.94 4.38
C ARG A 79 7.42 13.95 4.70
N PRO A 80 8.62 14.14 4.10
CA PRO A 80 9.79 13.34 4.44
C PRO A 80 10.16 13.54 5.91
N ILE A 81 10.26 12.44 6.66
CA ILE A 81 10.83 12.46 8.00
C ILE A 81 12.35 12.63 7.83
N PRO A 82 12.99 13.65 8.44
CA PRO A 82 14.39 13.93 8.21
C PRO A 82 15.26 12.76 8.66
N VAL A 83 16.15 12.31 7.76
CA VAL A 83 17.20 11.34 8.05
C VAL A 83 18.43 12.12 8.52
N ARG A 84 19.06 11.69 9.62
CA ARG A 84 20.41 12.17 9.97
C ARG A 84 21.44 11.53 9.06
#